data_AF-A0A2T7TTY8-F1
#
_entry.id   AF-A0A2T7TTY8-F1
#
_cell.length_a   1.000
_cell.length_b   1.000
_cell.length_c   1.000
_cell.angle_alpha   90.00
_cell.angle_beta   90.00
_cell.angle_gamma   90.00
#
_symmetry.space_group_name_H-M   'P 1'
#
loop_
_entity.id
_entity.type
_entity.pdbx_description
1 polymer ?
#
loop_
_entity_poly.entity_id
_entity_poly.type
_entity_poly.pdbx_seq_one_letter_code
_entity_poly.pdbx_strand_id
1 'polypeptide(L)'
;MSQATAYEQLMLELVNAARARVGAQPLAFNGYLNSSADSHTDWMIATDTFSHTGVNGSAPTTRMKSAGYVFSGSWASAENIAWASTRSPAGYQDEVQLLHANLMNSAGHKANILNGSFREIGIGFNTGAYQGWDAAFVTQNFARSGSKIFLTGVTMDDKDGDRFYDIGEALGGVTITAVSSTGARYTTTSQSVGGYSLALTAGTYKVTFSGGGIVSTTKQLTVGTSNVKLDLIDPALVKMISGTSSANTLIGTTGTDLIKGYAGADKLYGRAGNDTLYGDSENDVLYGESGRDTLSGGAGNDILSGGAEGDVFRFQGQWGTDKITAFEDGLDRIDLRGNSLGFSALSITQGNADSDGLADDVFIKANGQTIMLVNTQKALISTSDFLF
;
A
#
# COMPACT_ATOMS: atom_id res chain seq x y z
N MET A 1 2.90 -16.87 -10.34
CA MET A 1 3.58 -15.85 -11.16
C MET A 1 4.72 -15.31 -10.33
N SER A 2 5.92 -15.15 -10.92
CA SER A 2 7.02 -14.52 -10.19
C SER A 2 6.67 -13.06 -9.88
N GLN A 3 7.07 -12.62 -8.68
CA GLN A 3 7.08 -11.21 -8.31
C GLN A 3 8.39 -10.60 -8.78
N ALA A 4 8.38 -9.30 -9.03
CA ALA A 4 9.59 -8.57 -9.40
C ALA A 4 10.61 -8.62 -8.27
N THR A 5 11.88 -8.89 -8.59
CA THR A 5 12.99 -8.61 -7.67
C THR A 5 13.28 -7.10 -7.63
N ALA A 6 14.06 -6.63 -6.65
CA ALA A 6 14.41 -5.20 -6.56
C ALA A 6 15.24 -4.74 -7.78
N TYR A 7 16.08 -5.61 -8.32
CA TYR A 7 16.86 -5.35 -9.54
C TYR A 7 15.98 -5.26 -10.79
N GLU A 8 14.95 -6.11 -10.88
CA GLU A 8 13.97 -6.07 -11.97
C GLU A 8 13.09 -4.82 -11.90
N GLN A 9 12.68 -4.42 -10.68
CA GLN A 9 11.95 -3.19 -10.47
C GLN A 9 12.81 -1.97 -10.86
N LEU A 10 14.08 -1.92 -10.46
CA LEU A 10 15.02 -0.87 -10.88
C LEU A 10 15.15 -0.82 -12.42
N MET A 11 15.29 -1.99 -13.07
CA MET A 11 15.34 -2.07 -14.54
C MET A 11 14.05 -1.55 -15.19
N LEU A 12 12.88 -1.84 -14.63
CA LEU A 12 11.60 -1.30 -15.10
C LEU A 12 11.58 0.23 -15.01
N GLU A 13 12.04 0.79 -13.88
CA GLU A 13 12.06 2.24 -13.67
C GLU A 13 13.01 2.95 -14.64
N LEU A 14 14.18 2.37 -14.91
CA LEU A 14 15.10 2.85 -15.96
C LEU A 14 14.46 2.81 -17.35
N VAL A 15 13.77 1.71 -17.69
CA VAL A 15 13.03 1.56 -18.96
C VAL A 15 11.93 2.62 -19.06
N ASN A 16 11.13 2.82 -18.02
CA ASN A 16 10.04 3.79 -18.02
C ASN A 16 10.54 5.24 -18.05
N ALA A 17 11.66 5.55 -17.40
CA ALA A 17 12.32 6.85 -17.51
C ALA A 17 12.80 7.11 -18.95
N ALA A 18 13.40 6.12 -19.61
CA ALA A 18 13.80 6.24 -21.02
C ALA A 18 12.61 6.47 -21.96
N ARG A 19 11.49 5.78 -21.72
CA ARG A 19 10.25 5.93 -22.48
C ARG A 19 9.60 7.29 -22.28
N ALA A 20 9.59 7.80 -21.04
CA ALA A 20 9.05 9.13 -20.73
C ALA A 20 9.77 10.24 -21.51
N ARG A 21 11.10 10.16 -21.66
CA ARG A 21 11.91 11.13 -22.44
C ARG A 21 11.51 11.24 -23.92
N VAL A 22 10.84 10.24 -24.48
CA VAL A 22 10.36 10.25 -25.88
C VAL A 22 8.83 10.29 -25.98
N GLY A 23 8.13 10.52 -24.88
CA GLY A 23 6.66 10.53 -24.84
C GLY A 23 6.02 9.16 -25.05
N ALA A 24 6.78 8.07 -24.92
CA ALA A 24 6.23 6.72 -24.93
C ALA A 24 5.60 6.41 -23.57
N GLN A 25 4.41 5.79 -23.59
CA GLN A 25 3.71 5.40 -22.37
C GLN A 25 4.53 4.42 -21.52
N PRO A 26 4.38 4.42 -20.19
CA PRO A 26 5.05 3.45 -19.33
C PRO A 26 4.58 2.02 -19.63
N LEU A 27 5.44 1.06 -19.32
CA LEU A 27 5.11 -0.37 -19.31
C LEU A 27 4.70 -0.78 -17.91
N ALA A 28 3.68 -1.62 -17.83
CA ALA A 28 3.28 -2.29 -16.61
C ALA A 28 4.05 -3.62 -16.46
N PHE A 29 4.49 -3.92 -15.25
CA PHE A 29 5.08 -5.22 -14.97
C PHE A 29 4.05 -6.35 -15.09
N ASN A 30 4.42 -7.47 -15.72
CA ASN A 30 3.57 -8.67 -15.84
C ASN A 30 4.33 -9.92 -15.38
N GLY A 31 3.79 -10.57 -14.34
CA GLY A 31 4.46 -11.72 -13.72
C GLY A 31 4.57 -12.98 -14.58
N TYR A 32 3.73 -13.16 -15.62
CA TYR A 32 3.91 -14.27 -16.57
C TYR A 32 5.05 -14.00 -17.56
N LEU A 33 5.13 -12.76 -18.07
CA LEU A 33 6.27 -12.34 -18.89
C LEU A 33 7.57 -12.42 -18.08
N ASN A 34 7.49 -12.09 -16.79
CA ASN A 34 8.63 -12.18 -15.86
C ASN A 34 9.12 -13.60 -15.70
N SER A 35 8.23 -14.53 -15.35
CA SER A 35 8.60 -15.94 -15.21
C SER A 35 9.18 -16.53 -16.50
N SER A 36 8.70 -16.09 -17.67
CA SER A 36 9.29 -16.45 -18.96
C SER A 36 10.68 -15.85 -19.17
N ALA A 37 10.94 -14.63 -18.69
CA ALA A 37 12.23 -13.97 -18.81
C ALA A 37 13.23 -14.61 -17.84
N ASP A 38 12.85 -14.82 -16.58
CA ASP A 38 13.63 -15.52 -15.55
C ASP A 38 14.11 -16.88 -16.05
N SER A 39 13.17 -17.71 -16.52
CA SER A 39 13.48 -19.06 -17.00
C SER A 39 14.42 -19.05 -18.20
N HIS A 40 14.33 -18.04 -19.07
CA HIS A 40 15.21 -17.92 -20.23
C HIS A 40 16.60 -17.45 -19.83
N THR A 41 16.68 -16.49 -18.90
CA THR A 41 17.93 -16.04 -18.30
C THR A 41 18.66 -17.19 -17.60
N ASP A 42 17.98 -17.96 -16.76
CA ASP A 42 18.55 -19.13 -16.08
C ASP A 42 19.03 -20.19 -17.07
N TRP A 43 18.26 -20.42 -18.13
CA TRP A 43 18.66 -21.36 -19.17
C TRP A 43 19.93 -20.92 -19.90
N MET A 44 20.06 -19.62 -20.25
CA MET A 44 21.27 -19.09 -20.89
C MET A 44 22.51 -19.28 -20.01
N ILE A 45 22.40 -18.98 -18.71
CA ILE A 45 23.46 -19.18 -17.73
C ILE A 45 23.82 -20.67 -17.61
N ALA A 46 22.81 -21.52 -17.37
CA ALA A 46 23.03 -22.95 -17.13
C ALA A 46 23.60 -23.72 -18.33
N THR A 47 23.39 -23.21 -19.54
CA THR A 47 23.85 -23.85 -20.79
C THR A 47 25.03 -23.13 -21.44
N ASP A 48 25.62 -22.15 -20.76
CA ASP A 48 26.71 -21.31 -21.26
C ASP A 48 26.42 -20.77 -22.68
N THR A 49 25.17 -20.36 -22.92
CA THR A 49 24.65 -19.94 -24.23
C THR A 49 24.09 -18.52 -24.16
N PHE A 50 24.18 -17.75 -25.25
CA PHE A 50 23.54 -16.43 -25.39
C PHE A 50 22.73 -16.36 -26.69
N SER A 51 21.40 -16.48 -26.58
CA SER A 51 20.52 -16.59 -27.75
C SER A 51 19.08 -16.23 -27.41
N HIS A 52 18.37 -15.64 -28.37
CA HIS A 52 16.90 -15.48 -28.32
C HIS A 52 16.16 -16.81 -28.49
N THR A 53 16.78 -17.78 -29.17
CA THR A 53 16.26 -19.13 -29.34
C THR A 53 16.61 -19.93 -28.10
N GLY A 54 15.59 -20.23 -27.30
CA GLY A 54 15.74 -20.87 -26.00
C GLY A 54 15.73 -22.39 -26.06
N VAL A 55 15.51 -22.99 -24.89
CA VAL A 55 15.40 -24.45 -24.70
C VAL A 55 14.57 -25.11 -25.81
N ASN A 56 15.10 -26.19 -26.38
CA ASN A 56 14.50 -26.97 -27.48
C ASN A 56 14.13 -26.13 -28.73
N GLY A 57 14.85 -25.04 -29.01
CA GLY A 57 14.57 -24.20 -30.17
C GLY A 57 13.37 -23.26 -29.98
N SER A 58 12.93 -23.05 -28.73
CA SER A 58 11.75 -22.22 -28.45
C SER A 58 11.95 -20.76 -28.83
N ALA A 59 10.92 -20.16 -29.45
CA ALA A 59 10.84 -18.72 -29.67
C ALA A 59 10.36 -18.00 -28.38
N PRO A 60 10.64 -16.70 -28.21
CA PRO A 60 10.21 -15.93 -27.03
C PRO A 60 8.71 -16.03 -26.75
N THR A 61 7.86 -15.90 -27.77
CA THR A 61 6.40 -15.99 -27.61
C THR A 61 5.92 -17.38 -27.17
N THR A 62 6.63 -18.44 -27.55
CA THR A 62 6.36 -19.79 -27.05
C THR A 62 6.65 -19.88 -25.57
N ARG A 63 7.81 -19.34 -25.12
CA ARG A 63 8.16 -19.30 -23.69
C ARG A 63 7.18 -18.47 -22.87
N MET A 64 6.77 -17.31 -23.38
CA MET A 64 5.77 -16.45 -22.72
C MET A 64 4.42 -17.19 -22.55
N LYS A 65 3.97 -17.91 -23.57
CA LYS A 65 2.75 -18.74 -23.50
C LYS A 65 2.90 -19.89 -22.51
N SER A 66 4.05 -20.58 -22.51
CA SER A 66 4.35 -21.65 -21.57
C SER A 66 4.38 -21.16 -20.12
N ALA A 67 4.81 -19.92 -19.88
CA ALA A 67 4.75 -19.28 -18.58
C ALA A 67 3.32 -18.87 -18.17
N GLY A 68 2.35 -18.85 -19.10
CA GLY A 68 0.95 -18.54 -18.85
C GLY A 68 0.46 -17.22 -19.44
N TYR A 69 1.30 -16.47 -20.15
CA TYR A 69 0.88 -15.22 -20.79
C TYR A 69 -0.04 -15.49 -21.99
N VAL A 70 -1.23 -14.88 -21.98
CA VAL A 70 -2.24 -15.08 -23.03
C VAL A 70 -2.18 -13.94 -24.04
N PHE A 71 -1.70 -14.25 -25.23
CA PHE A 71 -1.86 -13.40 -26.41
C PHE A 71 -3.28 -13.52 -26.96
N SER A 72 -4.01 -12.41 -27.06
CA SER A 72 -5.39 -12.36 -27.53
C SER A 72 -5.65 -11.08 -28.32
N GLY A 73 -6.61 -11.14 -29.25
CA GLY A 73 -6.94 -10.01 -30.12
C GLY A 73 -5.74 -9.55 -30.96
N SER A 74 -5.61 -8.23 -31.14
CA SER A 74 -4.39 -7.64 -31.70
C SER A 74 -3.29 -7.65 -30.64
N TRP A 75 -2.15 -8.23 -30.98
CA TRP A 75 -1.00 -8.33 -30.08
C TRP A 75 0.33 -8.06 -30.79
N ALA A 76 1.32 -7.70 -30.00
CA ALA A 76 2.71 -7.53 -30.42
C ALA A 76 3.64 -7.98 -29.28
N SER A 77 4.85 -8.39 -29.63
CA SER A 77 5.87 -8.81 -28.65
C SER A 77 7.28 -8.53 -29.17
N ALA A 78 8.22 -8.36 -28.24
CA ALA A 78 9.65 -8.34 -28.54
C ALA A 78 10.44 -8.90 -27.36
N GLU A 79 11.70 -9.28 -27.60
CA GLU A 79 12.64 -9.68 -26.57
C GLU A 79 13.94 -8.90 -26.74
N ASN A 80 14.51 -8.44 -25.63
CA ASN A 80 15.91 -8.03 -25.56
C ASN A 80 16.63 -8.98 -24.60
N ILE A 81 17.90 -9.28 -24.91
CA ILE A 81 18.80 -9.99 -24.00
C ILE A 81 20.13 -9.23 -23.93
N ALA A 82 20.73 -9.19 -22.75
CA ALA A 82 22.07 -8.65 -22.54
C ALA A 82 22.74 -9.34 -21.36
N TRP A 83 24.07 -9.32 -21.35
CA TRP A 83 24.86 -9.76 -20.20
C TRP A 83 26.10 -8.87 -20.04
N ALA A 84 26.67 -8.87 -18.85
CA ALA A 84 27.93 -8.23 -18.51
C ALA A 84 28.63 -9.02 -17.39
N SER A 85 29.96 -8.98 -17.33
CA SER A 85 30.67 -9.51 -16.17
C SER A 85 30.35 -8.69 -14.93
N THR A 86 30.17 -9.36 -13.79
CA THR A 86 29.93 -8.69 -12.51
C THR A 86 31.25 -8.18 -11.95
N ARG A 87 31.17 -7.12 -11.14
CA ARG A 87 32.33 -6.50 -10.49
C ARG A 87 32.31 -6.63 -8.96
N SER A 88 31.32 -7.32 -8.41
CA SER A 88 30.72 -6.89 -7.15
C SER A 88 31.37 -7.43 -5.87
N PRO A 89 31.51 -6.54 -4.87
CA PRO A 89 31.28 -6.90 -3.48
C PRO A 89 30.05 -6.22 -2.82
N ALA A 90 29.29 -5.34 -3.51
CA ALA A 90 28.25 -4.48 -2.91
C ALA A 90 26.82 -4.60 -3.53
N GLY A 91 26.49 -5.73 -4.15
CA GLY A 91 25.20 -5.94 -4.85
C GLY A 91 25.28 -5.65 -6.36
N TYR A 92 24.14 -5.67 -7.05
CA TYR A 92 24.11 -5.67 -8.54
C TYR A 92 23.44 -4.44 -9.19
N GLN A 93 23.28 -3.34 -8.45
CA GLN A 93 22.65 -2.11 -8.97
C GLN A 93 23.43 -1.53 -10.17
N ASP A 94 24.76 -1.50 -10.08
CA ASP A 94 25.63 -1.02 -11.15
C ASP A 94 25.52 -1.90 -12.40
N GLU A 95 25.39 -3.23 -12.24
CA GLU A 95 25.15 -4.16 -13.34
C GLU A 95 23.81 -3.92 -14.02
N VAL A 96 22.74 -3.66 -13.25
CA VAL A 96 21.42 -3.29 -13.80
C VAL A 96 21.53 -2.01 -14.65
N GLN A 97 22.16 -0.97 -14.11
CA GLN A 97 22.35 0.30 -14.84
C GLN A 97 23.21 0.12 -16.09
N LEU A 98 24.30 -0.64 -16.00
CA LEU A 98 25.19 -0.94 -17.12
C LEU A 98 24.45 -1.70 -18.23
N LEU A 99 23.70 -2.75 -17.88
CA LEU A 99 22.92 -3.53 -18.84
C LEU A 99 21.87 -2.67 -19.52
N HIS A 100 21.17 -1.82 -18.77
CA HIS A 100 20.22 -0.87 -19.35
C HIS A 100 20.90 0.08 -20.35
N ALA A 101 22.05 0.67 -19.98
CA ALA A 101 22.81 1.56 -20.85
C ALA A 101 23.27 0.85 -22.14
N ASN A 102 23.76 -0.38 -22.03
CA ASN A 102 24.17 -1.20 -23.18
C ASN A 102 22.99 -1.50 -24.12
N LEU A 103 21.82 -1.85 -23.57
CA LEU A 103 20.60 -2.03 -24.34
C LEU A 103 20.19 -0.73 -25.06
N MET A 104 20.30 0.42 -24.40
CA MET A 104 19.98 1.72 -24.99
C MET A 104 20.99 2.18 -26.06
N ASN A 105 22.21 1.65 -26.05
CA ASN A 105 23.23 1.93 -27.07
C ASN A 105 23.10 1.03 -28.33
N SER A 106 22.35 -0.07 -28.25
CA SER A 106 22.05 -0.92 -29.39
C SER A 106 20.77 -0.47 -30.09
N ALA A 107 20.85 -0.17 -31.40
CA ALA A 107 19.72 0.34 -32.17
C ALA A 107 18.47 -0.56 -32.12
N GLY A 108 18.65 -1.88 -32.25
CA GLY A 108 17.55 -2.85 -32.20
C GLY A 108 16.91 -2.95 -30.81
N HIS A 109 17.74 -3.02 -29.77
CA HIS A 109 17.26 -3.13 -28.39
C HIS A 109 16.56 -1.84 -27.92
N LYS A 110 17.15 -0.68 -28.25
CA LYS A 110 16.56 0.64 -28.02
C LYS A 110 15.21 0.78 -28.72
N ALA A 111 15.08 0.30 -29.95
CA ALA A 111 13.81 0.34 -30.68
C ALA A 111 12.71 -0.43 -29.94
N ASN A 112 13.03 -1.59 -29.35
CA ASN A 112 12.09 -2.35 -28.52
C ASN A 112 11.71 -1.58 -27.24
N ILE A 113 12.70 -1.07 -26.50
CA ILE A 113 12.50 -0.32 -25.25
C ILE A 113 11.61 0.91 -25.47
N LEU A 114 11.81 1.64 -26.57
CA LEU A 114 11.09 2.88 -26.87
C LEU A 114 9.80 2.68 -27.67
N ASN A 115 9.45 1.44 -28.02
CA ASN A 115 8.26 1.16 -28.81
C ASN A 115 6.97 1.53 -28.03
N GLY A 116 6.28 2.58 -28.48
CA GLY A 116 5.06 3.09 -27.86
C GLY A 116 3.83 2.16 -27.98
N SER A 117 3.92 1.08 -28.76
CA SER A 117 2.83 0.11 -28.93
C SER A 117 2.79 -0.94 -27.82
N PHE A 118 3.89 -1.20 -27.11
CA PHE A 118 3.90 -2.13 -25.99
C PHE A 118 3.16 -1.54 -24.77
N ARG A 119 2.68 -2.43 -23.90
CA ARG A 119 1.90 -2.11 -22.69
C ARG A 119 2.48 -2.78 -21.45
N GLU A 120 3.12 -3.92 -21.62
CA GLU A 120 3.58 -4.76 -20.52
C GLU A 120 5.02 -5.19 -20.76
N ILE A 121 5.71 -5.50 -19.67
CA ILE A 121 7.07 -6.06 -19.69
C ILE A 121 7.23 -7.10 -18.58
N GLY A 122 8.01 -8.13 -18.85
CA GLY A 122 8.64 -8.98 -17.85
C GLY A 122 10.15 -8.87 -17.98
N ILE A 123 10.86 -8.91 -16.86
CA ILE A 123 12.30 -8.68 -16.78
C ILE A 123 12.92 -9.79 -15.94
N GLY A 124 13.77 -10.62 -16.53
CA GLY A 124 14.50 -11.64 -15.77
C GLY A 124 15.94 -11.20 -15.57
N PHE A 125 16.29 -10.81 -14.34
CA PHE A 125 17.66 -10.43 -13.96
C PHE A 125 18.25 -11.49 -13.04
N ASN A 126 19.14 -12.32 -13.58
CA ASN A 126 19.81 -13.38 -12.81
C ASN A 126 21.32 -13.32 -13.00
N THR A 127 22.05 -13.84 -12.02
CA THR A 127 23.50 -13.89 -12.02
C THR A 127 24.00 -15.33 -11.98
N GLY A 128 25.12 -15.60 -12.64
CA GLY A 128 25.78 -16.90 -12.57
C GLY A 128 27.04 -16.95 -13.41
N ALA A 129 27.69 -18.12 -13.43
CA ALA A 129 28.90 -18.33 -14.21
C ALA A 129 28.57 -18.39 -15.71
N TYR A 130 29.31 -17.64 -16.53
CA TYR A 130 29.20 -17.64 -17.99
C TYR A 130 30.58 -17.40 -18.61
N GLN A 131 30.99 -18.29 -19.51
CA GLN A 131 32.29 -18.24 -20.21
C GLN A 131 33.50 -18.01 -19.28
N GLY A 132 33.45 -18.57 -18.07
CA GLY A 132 34.50 -18.44 -17.06
C GLY A 132 34.47 -17.16 -16.21
N TRP A 133 33.44 -16.33 -16.34
CA TRP A 133 33.23 -15.13 -15.54
C TRP A 133 31.97 -15.25 -14.68
N ASP A 134 31.96 -14.58 -13.53
CA ASP A 134 30.69 -14.25 -12.88
C ASP A 134 29.99 -13.18 -13.72
N ALA A 135 28.75 -13.43 -14.10
CA ALA A 135 28.01 -12.61 -15.05
C ALA A 135 26.61 -12.28 -14.53
N ALA A 136 26.15 -11.07 -14.86
CA ALA A 136 24.78 -10.63 -14.71
C ALA A 136 24.11 -10.63 -16.08
N PHE A 137 22.93 -11.22 -16.16
CA PHE A 137 22.12 -11.28 -17.37
C PHE A 137 20.81 -10.54 -17.17
N VAL A 138 20.27 -9.99 -18.26
CA VAL A 138 18.90 -9.51 -18.31
C VAL A 138 18.21 -10.02 -19.57
N THR A 139 16.99 -10.53 -19.39
CA THR A 139 16.02 -10.78 -20.47
C THR A 139 14.84 -9.83 -20.28
N GLN A 140 14.45 -9.08 -21.31
CA GLN A 140 13.26 -8.22 -21.30
C GLN A 140 12.24 -8.72 -22.31
N ASN A 141 11.08 -9.16 -21.82
CA ASN A 141 9.97 -9.63 -22.63
C ASN A 141 8.89 -8.55 -22.71
N PHE A 142 8.78 -7.89 -23.86
CA PHE A 142 7.78 -6.86 -24.12
C PHE A 142 6.52 -7.46 -24.72
N ALA A 143 5.36 -6.97 -24.33
CA ALA A 143 4.10 -7.36 -24.94
C ALA A 143 3.05 -6.24 -25.01
N ARG A 144 2.13 -6.41 -25.95
CA ARG A 144 0.77 -5.86 -25.90
C ARG A 144 -0.18 -6.98 -26.26
N SER A 145 -1.22 -7.20 -25.46
CA SER A 145 -2.32 -8.14 -25.75
C SER A 145 -3.65 -7.38 -25.62
N GLY A 146 -4.38 -7.27 -26.73
CA GLY A 146 -5.66 -6.56 -26.79
C GLY A 146 -5.54 -5.05 -26.56
N SER A 147 -6.47 -4.51 -25.76
CA SER A 147 -6.68 -3.08 -25.50
C SER A 147 -6.57 -2.70 -24.02
N LYS A 148 -6.05 -3.60 -23.17
CA LYS A 148 -5.87 -3.32 -21.74
C LYS A 148 -4.95 -2.12 -21.55
N ILE A 149 -5.34 -1.27 -20.61
CA ILE A 149 -4.58 -0.11 -20.16
C ILE A 149 -4.29 -0.30 -18.68
N PHE A 150 -3.10 0.11 -18.27
CA PHE A 150 -2.63 -0.06 -16.91
C PHE A 150 -2.32 1.29 -16.29
N LEU A 151 -2.80 1.48 -15.07
CA LEU A 151 -2.15 2.35 -14.11
C LEU A 151 -0.99 1.55 -13.50
N THR A 152 0.20 2.10 -13.52
CA THR A 152 1.39 1.46 -12.94
C THR A 152 2.21 2.51 -12.20
N GLY A 153 3.10 2.08 -11.33
CA GLY A 153 3.99 2.97 -10.61
C GLY A 153 4.70 2.24 -9.50
N VAL A 154 5.40 3.01 -8.68
CA VAL A 154 6.08 2.53 -7.48
C VAL A 154 5.61 3.31 -6.26
N THR A 155 5.54 2.62 -5.12
CA THR A 155 5.39 3.23 -3.80
C THR A 155 6.73 3.18 -3.09
N MET A 156 7.29 4.34 -2.72
CA MET A 156 8.63 4.46 -2.17
C MET A 156 8.78 5.60 -1.16
N ASP A 157 9.76 5.44 -0.28
CA ASP A 157 10.31 6.44 0.64
C ASP A 157 11.69 6.83 0.10
N ASP A 158 11.75 7.96 -0.61
CA ASP A 158 12.93 8.45 -1.35
C ASP A 158 13.92 9.06 -0.34
N LYS A 159 15.04 8.37 -0.16
CA LYS A 159 16.00 8.65 0.92
C LYS A 159 17.04 9.67 0.51
N ASP A 160 17.30 9.82 -0.78
CA ASP A 160 18.33 10.72 -1.30
C ASP A 160 17.77 11.96 -2.03
N GLY A 161 16.45 11.99 -2.26
CA GLY A 161 15.69 13.12 -2.77
C GLY A 161 15.74 13.27 -4.29
N ASP A 162 16.21 12.27 -5.03
CA ASP A 162 16.32 12.31 -6.48
C ASP A 162 14.98 12.02 -7.20
N ARG A 163 13.97 11.59 -6.44
CA ARG A 163 12.61 11.24 -6.87
C ARG A 163 12.58 10.09 -7.88
N PHE A 164 13.60 9.25 -7.85
CA PHE A 164 13.74 8.02 -8.60
C PHE A 164 13.73 6.83 -7.64
N TYR A 165 13.55 5.63 -8.18
CA TYR A 165 13.51 4.42 -7.35
C TYR A 165 14.92 3.89 -7.16
N ASP A 166 15.33 3.77 -5.91
CA ASP A 166 16.51 3.03 -5.53
C ASP A 166 16.20 1.76 -4.72
N ILE A 167 17.11 0.81 -4.82
CA ILE A 167 16.98 -0.47 -4.12
C ILE A 167 17.05 -0.20 -2.61
N GLY A 168 15.96 -0.53 -1.91
CA GLY A 168 15.83 -0.32 -0.47
C GLY A 168 14.92 0.84 -0.07
N GLU A 169 14.30 1.52 -1.04
CA GLU A 169 13.32 2.59 -0.83
C GLU A 169 11.87 2.11 -0.98
N ALA A 170 11.69 0.89 -1.47
CA ALA A 170 10.40 0.28 -1.69
C ALA A 170 9.51 0.25 -0.44
N LEU A 171 8.27 0.70 -0.60
CA LEU A 171 7.18 0.51 0.36
C LEU A 171 6.22 -0.57 -0.15
N GLY A 172 6.35 -1.79 0.37
CA GLY A 172 5.50 -2.92 -0.01
C GLY A 172 4.18 -2.97 0.77
N GLY A 173 3.18 -3.66 0.21
CA GLY A 173 1.89 -3.89 0.91
C GLY A 173 0.95 -2.69 0.92
N VAL A 174 1.27 -1.62 0.18
CA VAL A 174 0.38 -0.47 0.00
C VAL A 174 -0.74 -0.88 -0.92
N THR A 175 -1.98 -0.73 -0.47
CA THR A 175 -3.19 -0.98 -1.26
C THR A 175 -3.53 0.23 -2.11
N ILE A 176 -3.65 0.05 -3.42
CA ILE A 176 -4.02 1.06 -4.40
C ILE A 176 -5.44 0.79 -4.85
N THR A 177 -6.37 1.67 -4.49
CA THR A 177 -7.77 1.62 -4.92
C THR A 177 -8.06 2.75 -5.89
N ALA A 178 -8.45 2.43 -7.12
CA ALA A 178 -8.98 3.40 -8.07
C ALA A 178 -10.52 3.31 -8.11
N VAL A 179 -11.20 4.43 -7.85
CA VAL A 179 -12.66 4.56 -7.95
C VAL A 179 -12.99 5.52 -9.09
N SER A 180 -13.75 5.07 -10.08
CA SER A 180 -14.18 5.91 -11.20
C SER A 180 -15.24 6.92 -10.76
N SER A 181 -15.49 7.93 -11.58
CA SER A 181 -16.63 8.87 -11.38
C SER A 181 -18.00 8.18 -11.35
N THR A 182 -18.12 6.98 -11.93
CA THR A 182 -19.33 6.16 -11.93
C THR A 182 -19.41 5.20 -10.73
N GLY A 183 -18.41 5.21 -9.83
CA GLY A 183 -18.36 4.36 -8.64
C GLY A 183 -17.75 2.97 -8.87
N ALA A 184 -17.26 2.66 -10.07
CA ALA A 184 -16.56 1.39 -10.32
C ALA A 184 -15.22 1.37 -9.58
N ARG A 185 -14.96 0.28 -8.85
CA ARG A 185 -13.79 0.14 -7.97
C ARG A 185 -12.83 -0.94 -8.49
N TYR A 186 -11.55 -0.59 -8.52
CA TYR A 186 -10.46 -1.45 -8.93
C TYR A 186 -9.36 -1.38 -7.86
N THR A 187 -8.81 -2.53 -7.47
CA THR A 187 -7.84 -2.60 -6.38
C THR A 187 -6.65 -3.48 -6.75
N THR A 188 -5.45 -3.06 -6.36
CA THR A 188 -4.23 -3.85 -6.35
C THR A 188 -3.41 -3.53 -5.10
N THR A 189 -2.30 -4.22 -4.90
CA THR A 189 -1.36 -3.97 -3.79
C THR A 189 0.05 -3.88 -4.35
N SER A 190 0.87 -2.96 -3.84
CA SER A 190 2.29 -2.90 -4.18
C SER A 190 3.00 -4.17 -3.72
N GLN A 191 3.88 -4.68 -4.58
CA GLN A 191 4.77 -5.78 -4.25
C GLN A 191 5.76 -5.37 -3.14
N SER A 192 6.49 -6.32 -2.57
CA SER A 192 7.54 -6.02 -1.57
C SER A 192 8.57 -5.00 -2.08
N VAL A 193 8.78 -4.94 -3.39
CA VAL A 193 9.67 -4.01 -4.08
C VAL A 193 8.99 -2.69 -4.48
N GLY A 194 7.78 -2.41 -4.00
CA GLY A 194 7.03 -1.15 -4.18
C GLY A 194 6.28 -1.05 -5.52
N GLY A 195 6.70 -1.81 -6.54
CA GLY A 195 6.06 -1.80 -7.85
C GLY A 195 4.62 -2.32 -7.83
N TYR A 196 3.74 -1.65 -8.58
CA TYR A 196 2.35 -2.08 -8.75
C TYR A 196 1.85 -1.88 -10.19
N SER A 197 0.83 -2.65 -10.55
CA SER A 197 0.05 -2.45 -11.78
C SER A 197 -1.42 -2.77 -11.54
N LEU A 198 -2.28 -1.99 -12.19
CA LEU A 198 -3.74 -2.09 -12.09
C LEU A 198 -4.35 -1.88 -13.48
N ALA A 199 -5.02 -2.90 -14.00
CA ALA A 199 -5.75 -2.78 -15.24
C ALA A 199 -7.00 -1.91 -15.03
N LEU A 200 -7.15 -0.87 -15.85
CA LEU A 200 -8.25 0.09 -15.80
C LEU A 200 -8.89 0.25 -17.19
N THR A 201 -10.12 0.74 -17.20
CA THR A 201 -10.76 1.28 -18.40
C THR A 201 -10.44 2.76 -18.55
N ALA A 202 -10.70 3.34 -19.72
CA ALA A 202 -10.61 4.78 -19.89
C ALA A 202 -11.62 5.50 -18.96
N GLY A 203 -11.20 6.59 -18.33
CA GLY A 203 -12.03 7.34 -17.39
C GLY A 203 -11.21 8.15 -16.39
N THR A 204 -11.91 8.93 -15.56
CA THR A 204 -11.32 9.69 -14.47
C THR A 204 -11.50 8.95 -13.16
N TYR A 205 -10.42 8.87 -12.38
CA TYR A 205 -10.33 8.08 -11.16
C TYR A 205 -9.85 8.92 -9.98
N LYS A 206 -10.45 8.68 -8.81
CA LYS A 206 -9.84 8.95 -7.51
C LYS A 206 -9.04 7.72 -7.12
N VAL A 207 -7.73 7.85 -6.99
CA VAL A 207 -6.81 6.77 -6.63
C VAL A 207 -6.32 6.99 -5.21
N THR A 208 -6.67 6.08 -4.32
CA THR A 208 -6.28 6.11 -2.91
C THR A 208 -5.22 5.05 -2.64
N PHE A 209 -4.12 5.48 -2.03
CA PHE A 209 -3.05 4.64 -1.48
C PHE A 209 -3.26 4.52 0.02
N SER A 210 -3.28 3.31 0.56
CA SER A 210 -3.57 3.05 1.98
C SER A 210 -2.95 1.74 2.46
N GLY A 211 -2.84 1.51 3.76
CA GLY A 211 -2.20 0.31 4.31
C GLY A 211 -0.67 0.39 4.18
N GLY A 212 0.05 -0.72 4.29
CA GLY A 212 1.51 -0.73 4.11
C GLY A 212 2.31 0.19 5.05
N GLY A 213 1.72 0.63 6.18
CA GLY A 213 2.35 1.56 7.11
C GLY A 213 2.37 3.02 6.64
N ILE A 214 1.54 3.41 5.67
CA ILE A 214 1.43 4.79 5.19
C ILE A 214 0.15 5.48 5.67
N VAL A 215 0.21 6.79 5.80
CA VAL A 215 -0.98 7.66 5.91
C VAL A 215 -1.69 7.68 4.57
N SER A 216 -3.00 7.45 4.61
CA SER A 216 -3.83 7.34 3.40
C SER A 216 -3.70 8.60 2.54
N THR A 217 -3.36 8.42 1.27
CA THR A 217 -3.14 9.52 0.32
C THR A 217 -4.00 9.31 -0.92
N THR A 218 -4.76 10.33 -1.34
CA THR A 218 -5.60 10.27 -2.54
C THR A 218 -5.11 11.23 -3.62
N LYS A 219 -4.99 10.72 -4.85
CA LYS A 219 -4.66 11.48 -6.07
C LYS A 219 -5.80 11.34 -7.09
N GLN A 220 -5.94 12.30 -8.00
CA GLN A 220 -6.86 12.21 -9.14
C GLN A 220 -6.09 12.09 -10.43
N LEU A 221 -6.55 11.24 -11.35
CA LEU A 221 -5.97 11.09 -12.68
C LEU A 221 -7.01 10.68 -13.72
N THR A 222 -6.70 10.92 -14.99
CA THR A 222 -7.47 10.43 -16.13
C THR A 222 -6.67 9.37 -16.90
N VAL A 223 -7.30 8.23 -17.14
CA VAL A 223 -6.79 7.16 -17.99
C VAL A 223 -7.43 7.29 -19.37
N GLY A 224 -6.60 7.40 -20.41
CA GLY A 224 -7.02 7.45 -21.81
C GLY A 224 -6.82 6.10 -22.49
N THR A 225 -6.17 6.09 -23.66
CA THR A 225 -5.83 4.89 -24.44
C THR A 225 -4.41 4.36 -24.20
N SER A 226 -3.70 5.00 -23.29
CA SER A 226 -2.31 4.71 -22.95
C SER A 226 -2.18 4.45 -21.46
N ASN A 227 -1.22 3.61 -21.09
CA ASN A 227 -0.85 3.40 -19.70
C ASN A 227 -0.47 4.74 -19.05
N VAL A 228 -0.70 4.81 -17.75
CA VAL A 228 -0.37 5.98 -16.93
C VAL A 228 0.56 5.54 -15.82
N LYS A 229 1.63 6.31 -15.59
CA LYS A 229 2.51 6.13 -14.43
C LYS A 229 2.02 7.04 -13.32
N LEU A 230 1.86 6.50 -12.12
CA LEU A 230 1.58 7.29 -10.93
C LEU A 230 2.43 6.74 -9.79
N ASP A 231 3.43 7.49 -9.38
CA ASP A 231 4.24 7.09 -8.23
C ASP A 231 3.66 7.68 -6.95
N LEU A 232 3.85 6.97 -5.85
CA LEU A 232 3.72 7.51 -4.50
C LEU A 232 5.13 7.61 -3.93
N ILE A 233 5.59 8.83 -3.75
CA ILE A 233 6.93 9.17 -3.30
C ILE A 233 6.77 9.94 -1.99
N ASP A 234 7.52 9.56 -0.97
CA ASP A 234 7.53 10.14 0.37
C ASP A 234 6.13 10.27 0.98
N PRO A 235 5.33 9.18 1.02
CA PRO A 235 4.11 9.25 1.79
C PRO A 235 4.45 9.44 3.27
N ALA A 236 3.67 10.25 3.98
CA ALA A 236 3.74 10.26 5.44
C ALA A 236 3.54 8.83 5.96
N LEU A 237 4.39 8.40 6.88
CA LEU A 237 4.35 7.05 7.45
C LEU A 237 3.53 7.05 8.73
N VAL A 238 2.79 5.97 8.95
CA VAL A 238 2.13 5.69 10.22
C VAL A 238 3.20 5.21 11.19
N LYS A 239 3.39 5.92 12.30
CA LYS A 239 4.36 5.53 13.31
C LYS A 239 3.71 4.54 14.28
N MET A 240 4.28 3.33 14.39
CA MET A 240 3.82 2.35 15.38
C MET A 240 4.55 2.53 16.72
N ILE A 241 3.77 2.58 17.79
CA ILE A 241 4.22 2.65 19.18
C ILE A 241 3.50 1.53 19.93
N SER A 242 4.25 0.71 20.67
CA SER A 242 3.68 -0.46 21.36
C SER A 242 4.20 -0.55 22.78
N GLY A 243 3.28 -0.82 23.69
CA GLY A 243 3.54 -1.11 25.08
C GLY A 243 3.97 -2.54 25.31
N THR A 244 3.77 -2.99 26.54
CA THR A 244 4.16 -4.29 27.09
C THR A 244 2.97 -4.86 27.86
N SER A 245 3.15 -5.97 28.58
CA SER A 245 2.10 -6.49 29.46
C SER A 245 2.08 -5.81 30.84
N SER A 246 2.53 -4.57 30.94
CA SER A 246 2.66 -3.80 32.17
C SER A 246 2.22 -2.39 31.91
N ALA A 247 1.70 -1.72 32.94
CA ALA A 247 1.27 -0.33 32.84
C ALA A 247 2.35 0.56 32.20
N ASN A 248 1.95 1.27 31.15
CA ASN A 248 2.81 2.09 30.32
C ASN A 248 2.28 3.52 30.21
N THR A 249 3.20 4.41 29.83
CA THR A 249 2.85 5.75 29.38
C THR A 249 3.45 5.91 27.99
N LEU A 250 2.60 5.85 26.97
CA LEU A 250 2.99 5.91 25.58
C LEU A 250 2.58 7.25 25.00
N ILE A 251 3.51 7.89 24.28
CA ILE A 251 3.33 9.24 23.76
C ILE A 251 3.67 9.22 22.28
N GLY A 252 2.70 9.66 21.47
CA GLY A 252 2.79 9.83 20.03
C GLY A 252 3.74 10.93 19.59
N THR A 253 3.70 11.19 18.30
CA THR A 253 4.52 12.16 17.59
C THR A 253 3.68 13.39 17.25
N THR A 254 3.91 14.02 16.10
CA THR A 254 3.04 15.09 15.59
C THR A 254 2.45 14.72 14.23
N GLY A 255 2.58 13.45 13.84
CA GLY A 255 1.96 12.88 12.65
C GLY A 255 1.13 11.67 13.06
N THR A 256 0.48 11.02 12.10
CA THR A 256 -0.37 9.86 12.39
C THR A 256 0.40 8.71 13.06
N ASP A 257 -0.07 8.35 14.25
CA ASP A 257 0.44 7.26 15.06
C ASP A 257 -0.56 6.11 15.17
N LEU A 258 -0.03 4.90 15.32
CA LEU A 258 -0.74 3.72 15.80
C LEU A 258 -0.13 3.31 17.13
N ILE A 259 -0.86 3.60 18.21
CA ILE A 259 -0.43 3.34 19.58
C ILE A 259 -1.21 2.15 20.15
N LYS A 260 -0.51 1.15 20.69
CA LYS A 260 -1.10 -0.03 21.33
C LYS A 260 -0.56 -0.22 22.73
N GLY A 261 -1.43 -0.20 23.74
CA GLY A 261 -1.10 -0.45 25.14
C GLY A 261 -0.77 -1.92 25.41
N TYR A 262 -1.63 -2.81 24.92
CA TYR A 262 -1.67 -4.25 25.19
C TYR A 262 -2.29 -4.60 26.53
N ALA A 263 -1.50 -4.88 27.56
CA ALA A 263 -2.06 -5.28 28.85
C ALA A 263 -1.44 -4.46 29.97
N GLY A 264 -2.19 -4.29 31.04
CA GLY A 264 -1.87 -3.35 32.11
C GLY A 264 -2.60 -2.03 31.92
N ALA A 265 -2.75 -1.29 33.03
CA ALA A 265 -3.45 0.00 33.02
C ALA A 265 -2.58 1.09 32.39
N ASP A 266 -2.83 1.40 31.12
CA ASP A 266 -2.01 2.25 30.28
C ASP A 266 -2.51 3.69 30.19
N LYS A 267 -1.57 4.59 29.86
CA LYS A 267 -1.86 5.98 29.48
C LYS A 267 -1.32 6.25 28.09
N LEU A 268 -2.21 6.52 27.14
CA LEU A 268 -1.87 6.75 25.74
C LEU A 268 -2.17 8.20 25.36
N TYR A 269 -1.21 8.86 24.74
CA TYR A 269 -1.32 10.25 24.26
C TYR A 269 -1.00 10.29 22.77
N GLY A 270 -1.98 10.64 21.92
CA GLY A 270 -1.83 10.75 20.45
C GLY A 270 -1.02 11.98 20.04
N ARG A 271 -1.27 13.12 20.69
CA ARG A 271 -0.76 14.46 20.39
C ARG A 271 -1.39 15.09 19.16
N ALA A 272 -0.65 15.24 18.07
CA ALA A 272 -1.15 15.89 16.88
C ALA A 272 -1.07 14.89 15.74
N GLY A 273 -2.12 14.79 14.95
CA GLY A 273 -2.21 13.76 13.93
C GLY A 273 -3.60 13.15 13.90
N ASN A 274 -3.86 12.32 12.90
CA ASN A 274 -5.05 11.48 12.94
C ASN A 274 -4.57 10.13 13.46
N ASP A 275 -4.75 9.88 14.74
CA ASP A 275 -4.12 8.76 15.44
C ASP A 275 -5.09 7.60 15.65
N THR A 276 -4.53 6.42 15.89
CA THR A 276 -5.31 5.27 16.33
C THR A 276 -4.73 4.72 17.62
N LEU A 277 -5.51 4.78 18.69
CA LEU A 277 -5.12 4.38 20.04
C LEU A 277 -5.93 3.14 20.47
N TYR A 278 -5.21 2.10 20.89
CA TYR A 278 -5.78 0.87 21.46
C TYR A 278 -5.24 0.69 22.88
N GLY A 279 -6.11 0.75 23.89
CA GLY A 279 -5.76 0.36 25.27
C GLY A 279 -5.54 -1.15 25.38
N ASP A 280 -6.44 -1.90 24.75
CA ASP A 280 -6.53 -3.36 24.67
C ASP A 280 -7.13 -4.01 25.92
N SER A 281 -6.39 -4.26 27.00
CA SER A 281 -6.95 -4.86 28.23
C SER A 281 -6.61 -4.07 29.49
N GLU A 282 -7.41 -4.31 30.53
CA GLU A 282 -7.37 -3.57 31.80
C GLU A 282 -7.92 -2.13 31.65
N ASN A 283 -7.74 -1.29 32.67
CA ASN A 283 -8.38 0.03 32.71
C ASN A 283 -7.40 1.08 32.21
N ASP A 284 -7.68 1.64 31.04
CA ASP A 284 -6.78 2.52 30.32
C ASP A 284 -7.28 3.97 30.29
N VAL A 285 -6.35 4.88 29.98
CA VAL A 285 -6.64 6.28 29.73
C VAL A 285 -6.07 6.69 28.38
N LEU A 286 -6.93 7.05 27.44
CA LEU A 286 -6.58 7.41 26.07
C LEU A 286 -6.94 8.87 25.79
N TYR A 287 -5.95 9.64 25.36
CA TYR A 287 -6.11 11.02 24.88
C TYR A 287 -5.69 11.08 23.41
N GLY A 288 -6.62 11.34 22.48
CA GLY A 288 -6.31 11.59 21.07
C GLY A 288 -5.58 12.92 20.89
N GLU A 289 -6.09 13.96 21.57
CA GLU A 289 -5.59 15.34 21.59
C GLU A 289 -5.99 16.16 20.34
N SER A 290 -5.16 16.31 19.31
CA SER A 290 -5.46 17.15 18.14
C SER A 290 -5.49 16.35 16.86
N GLY A 291 -6.64 16.37 16.18
CA GLY A 291 -6.83 15.74 14.88
C GLY A 291 -7.95 14.70 14.96
N ARG A 292 -8.19 13.96 13.88
CA ARG A 292 -9.31 13.02 13.80
C ARG A 292 -8.86 11.65 14.24
N ASP A 293 -9.09 11.35 15.51
CA ASP A 293 -8.56 10.19 16.17
C ASP A 293 -9.56 9.03 16.17
N THR A 294 -9.02 7.82 16.31
CA THR A 294 -9.79 6.61 16.58
C THR A 294 -9.31 5.98 17.87
N LEU A 295 -10.17 5.97 18.89
CA LEU A 295 -9.86 5.47 20.22
C LEU A 295 -10.65 4.20 20.49
N SER A 296 -9.99 3.17 21.01
CA SER A 296 -10.59 1.93 21.48
C SER A 296 -9.98 1.59 22.83
N GLY A 297 -10.76 1.73 23.91
CA GLY A 297 -10.31 1.34 25.25
C GLY A 297 -9.98 -0.14 25.29
N GLY A 298 -10.94 -0.99 24.92
CA GLY A 298 -10.75 -2.43 24.88
C GLY A 298 -11.51 -3.05 26.02
N ALA A 299 -10.98 -4.07 26.68
CA ALA A 299 -11.63 -4.72 27.80
C ALA A 299 -11.20 -4.12 29.13
N GLY A 300 -12.15 -3.51 29.85
CA GLY A 300 -11.85 -2.87 31.12
C GLY A 300 -12.90 -1.81 31.42
N ASN A 301 -12.51 -0.84 32.24
CA ASN A 301 -13.27 0.38 32.43
C ASN A 301 -12.35 1.55 32.10
N ASP A 302 -12.52 2.10 30.90
CA ASP A 302 -11.57 3.00 30.28
C ASP A 302 -12.03 4.46 30.33
N ILE A 303 -11.07 5.37 30.23
CA ILE A 303 -11.31 6.80 30.07
C ILE A 303 -10.79 7.23 28.71
N LEU A 304 -11.70 7.69 27.85
CA LEU A 304 -11.40 8.13 26.49
C LEU A 304 -11.66 9.64 26.34
N SER A 305 -10.77 10.32 25.65
CA SER A 305 -10.91 11.73 25.28
C SER A 305 -10.38 11.90 23.87
N GLY A 306 -11.27 12.17 22.91
CA GLY A 306 -10.91 12.35 21.50
C GLY A 306 -10.08 13.62 21.35
N GLY A 307 -10.66 14.76 21.76
CA GLY A 307 -9.96 16.03 21.80
C GLY A 307 -10.58 16.98 20.79
N ALA A 308 -9.77 17.55 19.89
CA ALA A 308 -10.24 18.49 18.89
C ALA A 308 -10.50 17.81 17.53
N GLU A 309 -11.48 18.32 16.77
CA GLU A 309 -12.01 17.76 15.53
C GLU A 309 -13.03 16.63 15.76
N GLY A 310 -13.22 15.73 14.79
CA GLY A 310 -14.28 14.73 14.86
C GLY A 310 -13.68 13.35 14.96
N ASP A 311 -13.90 12.72 16.11
CA ASP A 311 -13.25 11.51 16.55
C ASP A 311 -14.16 10.28 16.47
N VAL A 312 -13.55 9.10 16.53
CA VAL A 312 -14.25 7.82 16.52
C VAL A 312 -13.90 7.01 17.76
N PHE A 313 -14.87 6.83 18.65
CA PHE A 313 -14.76 5.95 19.81
C PHE A 313 -15.31 4.58 19.46
N ARG A 314 -14.43 3.59 19.32
CA ARG A 314 -14.77 2.24 18.88
C ARG A 314 -14.92 1.30 20.06
N PHE A 315 -16.06 0.60 20.09
CA PHE A 315 -16.37 -0.41 21.09
C PHE A 315 -16.64 -1.74 20.40
N GLN A 316 -15.85 -2.77 20.72
CA GLN A 316 -15.99 -4.11 20.15
C GLN A 316 -15.87 -5.17 21.25
N GLY A 317 -16.68 -6.21 21.17
CA GLY A 317 -16.59 -7.33 22.12
C GLY A 317 -17.00 -6.94 23.53
N GLN A 318 -16.10 -7.14 24.50
CA GLN A 318 -16.35 -6.89 25.92
C GLN A 318 -15.67 -5.59 26.38
N TRP A 319 -16.32 -4.45 26.18
CA TRP A 319 -15.83 -3.12 26.56
C TRP A 319 -16.18 -2.63 27.97
N GLY A 320 -16.88 -3.44 28.78
CA GLY A 320 -17.11 -3.09 30.19
C GLY A 320 -17.86 -1.77 30.41
N THR A 321 -17.29 -0.87 31.21
CA THR A 321 -17.89 0.43 31.59
C THR A 321 -16.94 1.58 31.35
N ASP A 322 -17.11 2.26 30.22
CA ASP A 322 -16.17 3.27 29.73
C ASP A 322 -16.74 4.68 29.82
N LYS A 323 -15.85 5.66 29.98
CA LYS A 323 -16.16 7.09 30.12
C LYS A 323 -15.53 7.90 28.99
N ILE A 324 -16.33 8.68 28.27
CA ILE A 324 -15.90 9.63 27.24
C ILE A 324 -16.04 11.05 27.81
N THR A 325 -14.92 11.78 27.95
CA THR A 325 -14.88 13.04 28.71
C THR A 325 -15.07 14.33 27.89
N ALA A 326 -15.02 14.23 26.56
CA ALA A 326 -15.15 15.37 25.64
C ALA A 326 -15.82 14.91 24.34
N PHE A 327 -17.08 14.48 24.43
CA PHE A 327 -17.86 14.07 23.25
C PHE A 327 -18.52 15.28 22.60
N GLU A 328 -18.20 15.55 21.34
CA GLU A 328 -18.75 16.65 20.55
C GLU A 328 -19.84 16.16 19.57
N ASP A 329 -21.12 16.47 19.87
CA ASP A 329 -22.24 16.14 19.00
C ASP A 329 -22.08 16.72 17.58
N GLY A 330 -22.44 15.92 16.57
CA GLY A 330 -22.30 16.27 15.16
C GLY A 330 -20.86 16.22 14.60
N LEU A 331 -19.84 16.03 15.45
CA LEU A 331 -18.45 15.81 15.03
C LEU A 331 -17.99 14.39 15.35
N ASP A 332 -18.20 13.96 16.60
CA ASP A 332 -17.75 12.67 17.10
C ASP A 332 -18.71 11.54 16.80
N ARG A 333 -18.15 10.32 16.78
CA ARG A 333 -18.87 9.10 16.44
C ARG A 333 -18.56 7.96 17.39
N ILE A 334 -19.59 7.24 17.78
CA ILE A 334 -19.50 5.97 18.52
C ILE A 334 -19.62 4.82 17.52
N ASP A 335 -18.54 4.06 17.34
CA ASP A 335 -18.47 2.94 16.43
C ASP A 335 -18.82 1.62 17.14
N LEU A 336 -20.02 1.11 16.87
CA LEU A 336 -20.55 -0.15 17.39
C LEU A 336 -20.59 -1.26 16.32
N ARG A 337 -19.97 -1.03 15.15
CA ARG A 337 -19.90 -2.04 14.09
C ARG A 337 -19.23 -3.31 14.59
N GLY A 338 -19.82 -4.44 14.22
CA GLY A 338 -19.35 -5.78 14.62
C GLY A 338 -20.03 -6.35 15.86
N ASN A 339 -20.87 -5.58 16.57
CA ASN A 339 -21.57 -6.05 17.76
C ASN A 339 -22.98 -6.61 17.48
N SER A 340 -23.39 -6.67 16.21
CA SER A 340 -24.76 -7.05 15.81
C SER A 340 -25.85 -6.22 16.50
N LEU A 341 -25.56 -4.94 16.74
CA LEU A 341 -26.46 -3.98 17.36
C LEU A 341 -27.08 -3.07 16.29
N GLY A 342 -28.25 -2.53 16.60
CA GLY A 342 -28.83 -1.38 15.92
C GLY A 342 -29.25 -0.34 16.96
N PHE A 343 -29.56 0.88 16.52
CA PHE A 343 -29.88 1.98 17.43
C PHE A 343 -31.04 1.66 18.38
N SER A 344 -32.06 0.93 17.92
CA SER A 344 -33.20 0.53 18.74
C SER A 344 -32.86 -0.44 19.87
N ALA A 345 -31.69 -1.08 19.83
CA ALA A 345 -31.21 -1.97 20.88
C ALA A 345 -30.49 -1.22 22.02
N LEU A 346 -30.23 0.08 21.86
CA LEU A 346 -29.55 0.89 22.85
C LEU A 346 -30.53 1.40 23.92
N SER A 347 -30.16 1.26 25.19
CA SER A 347 -30.82 1.99 26.28
C SER A 347 -30.04 3.26 26.57
N ILE A 348 -30.62 4.41 26.20
CA ILE A 348 -29.99 5.73 26.36
C ILE A 348 -30.72 6.51 27.46
N THR A 349 -30.04 6.75 28.57
CA THR A 349 -30.58 7.46 29.75
C THR A 349 -29.68 8.62 30.15
N GLN A 350 -30.20 9.57 30.93
CA GLN A 350 -29.43 10.68 31.48
C GLN A 350 -29.28 10.51 33.00
N GLY A 351 -28.15 10.91 33.56
CA GLY A 351 -27.86 10.83 34.99
C GLY A 351 -26.58 11.58 35.33
N ASN A 352 -25.97 11.25 36.48
CA ASN A 352 -24.67 11.76 36.88
C ASN A 352 -23.63 10.63 36.85
N ALA A 353 -22.62 10.78 36.00
CA ALA A 353 -21.52 9.87 35.69
C ALA A 353 -20.20 10.30 36.35
N ASP A 354 -19.96 11.59 36.57
CA ASP A 354 -18.67 12.10 37.08
C ASP A 354 -18.70 12.56 38.55
N SER A 355 -19.84 12.38 39.21
CA SER A 355 -20.13 12.74 40.60
C SER A 355 -20.03 14.24 40.92
N ASP A 356 -20.19 15.11 39.92
CA ASP A 356 -20.20 16.57 40.11
C ASP A 356 -21.52 17.13 40.71
N GLY A 357 -22.53 16.28 40.90
CA GLY A 357 -23.86 16.63 41.38
C GLY A 357 -24.88 17.06 40.31
N LEU A 358 -24.50 17.15 39.04
CA LEU A 358 -25.36 17.47 37.90
C LEU A 358 -25.80 16.22 37.14
N ALA A 359 -27.03 16.21 36.64
CA ALA A 359 -27.56 15.08 35.86
C ALA A 359 -27.43 15.36 34.36
N ASP A 360 -26.22 15.68 33.91
CA ASP A 360 -25.86 16.12 32.57
C ASP A 360 -24.98 15.11 31.82
N ASP A 361 -24.98 13.84 32.25
CA ASP A 361 -24.25 12.77 31.59
C ASP A 361 -25.18 11.77 30.90
N VAL A 362 -24.76 11.25 29.74
CA VAL A 362 -25.51 10.23 29.00
C VAL A 362 -24.93 8.85 29.29
N PHE A 363 -25.81 7.92 29.64
CA PHE A 363 -25.51 6.50 29.74
C PHE A 363 -26.09 5.78 28.54
N ILE A 364 -25.24 5.14 27.75
CA ILE A 364 -25.61 4.29 26.62
C ILE A 364 -25.32 2.85 27.04
N LYS A 365 -26.35 2.03 27.15
CA LYS A 365 -26.23 0.63 27.60
C LYS A 365 -26.65 -0.34 26.51
N ALA A 366 -25.84 -1.36 26.29
CA ALA A 366 -26.13 -2.48 25.39
C ALA A 366 -25.43 -3.75 25.90
N ASN A 367 -26.12 -4.90 25.84
CA ASN A 367 -25.56 -6.21 26.22
C ASN A 367 -24.90 -6.27 27.62
N GLY A 368 -25.39 -5.48 28.58
CA GLY A 368 -24.83 -5.42 29.95
C GLY A 368 -23.60 -4.52 30.10
N GLN A 369 -23.20 -3.81 29.05
CA GLN A 369 -22.05 -2.92 29.00
C GLN A 369 -22.50 -1.47 28.92
N THR A 370 -21.66 -0.53 29.34
CA THR A 370 -22.03 0.88 29.48
C THR A 370 -20.98 1.79 28.84
N ILE A 371 -21.45 2.78 28.10
CA ILE A 371 -20.66 3.94 27.64
C ILE A 371 -21.26 5.17 28.32
N MET A 372 -20.42 5.96 28.97
CA MET A 372 -20.79 7.18 29.70
C MET A 372 -20.23 8.39 28.95
N LEU A 373 -21.10 9.24 28.40
CA LEU A 373 -20.71 10.52 27.80
C LEU A 373 -20.85 11.60 28.86
N VAL A 374 -19.74 12.26 29.16
CA VAL A 374 -19.66 13.23 30.24
C VAL A 374 -20.09 14.60 29.75
N ASN A 375 -20.80 15.38 30.57
CA ASN A 375 -21.24 16.74 30.25
C ASN A 375 -22.00 16.81 28.91
N THR A 376 -22.75 15.76 28.57
CA THR A 376 -23.47 15.60 27.31
C THR A 376 -24.97 15.50 27.54
N GLN A 377 -25.75 16.27 26.79
CA GLN A 377 -27.21 16.22 26.91
C GLN A 377 -27.80 15.10 26.05
N LYS A 378 -28.63 14.25 26.65
CA LYS A 378 -29.32 13.17 25.93
C LYS A 378 -30.10 13.65 24.69
N ALA A 379 -30.64 14.88 24.73
CA ALA A 379 -31.42 15.44 23.62
C ALA A 379 -30.60 15.67 22.33
N LEU A 380 -29.27 15.73 22.44
CA LEU A 380 -28.36 15.89 21.31
C LEU A 380 -28.03 14.53 20.65
N ILE A 381 -28.17 13.43 21.39
CA ILE A 381 -27.81 12.10 20.91
C ILE A 381 -28.86 11.55 19.95
N SER A 382 -28.43 11.20 18.75
CA SER A 382 -29.27 10.67 17.68
C SER A 382 -28.60 9.51 16.95
N THR A 383 -29.29 8.94 15.95
CA THR A 383 -28.72 7.85 15.14
C THR A 383 -27.49 8.30 14.34
N SER A 384 -27.33 9.60 14.07
CA SER A 384 -26.17 10.13 13.32
C SER A 384 -24.86 9.90 14.04
N ASP A 385 -24.89 9.76 15.36
CA ASP A 385 -23.69 9.72 16.19
C ASP A 385 -23.12 8.31 16.26
N PHE A 386 -23.87 7.31 15.78
CA PHE A 386 -23.48 5.91 15.86
C PHE A 386 -23.14 5.33 14.49
N LEU A 387 -22.23 4.37 14.47
CA LEU A 387 -21.97 3.48 13.34
C LEU A 387 -22.37 2.06 13.76
N PHE A 388 -23.20 1.38 12.96
CA PHE A 388 -23.71 0.03 13.22
C PHE A 388 -23.28 -0.97 12.15
#